data_AF-T1BR90-F1
#
_entry.id   AF-T1BR90-F1
#
_cell.length_a   1.000
_cell.length_b   1.000
_cell.length_c   1.000
_cell.angle_alpha   90.00
_cell.angle_beta   90.00
_cell.angle_gamma   90.00
#
_symmetry.space_group_name_H-M   'P 1'
#
loop_
_entity.id
_entity.type
_entity.pdbx_description
1 polymer ?
#
loop_
_entity_poly.entity_id
_entity_poly.type
_entity_poly.pdbx_seq_one_letter_code
_entity_poly.pdbx_strand_id
1 'polypeptide(L)'
;KTLAVLLPLTGSYGPAGLAIERGLLASRYSEGSFDTPPVIRFYNTGSHVKGALDAYRRALRTHARWIVGPLLKPQVRALLARRPAVGVLALNDVGRSIPKPDRFYEFGLSPRDELHEIVDRLIRSTVFTAV
;
A
#
# COMPACT_ATOMS: atom_id res chain seq x y z
N LYS A 1 -15.87 -8.64 9.11
CA LYS A 1 -14.68 -7.75 9.26
C LYS A 1 -14.53 -6.95 7.97
N THR A 2 -14.35 -5.62 8.01
CA THR A 2 -14.28 -4.77 6.79
C THR A 2 -12.85 -4.33 6.52
N LEU A 3 -12.38 -4.59 5.29
CA LEU A 3 -11.12 -4.12 4.73
C LEU A 3 -11.43 -2.97 3.76
N ALA A 4 -10.83 -1.81 3.97
CA ALA A 4 -10.94 -0.71 3.01
C ALA A 4 -9.70 -0.66 2.12
N VAL A 5 -9.90 -0.44 0.83
CA VAL A 5 -8.85 -0.37 -0.17
C VAL A 5 -8.90 1.01 -0.83
N LEU A 6 -7.83 1.79 -0.69
CA LEU A 6 -7.73 3.17 -1.14
C LEU A 6 -6.81 3.22 -2.38
N LEU A 7 -7.41 3.37 -3.56
CA LEU A 7 -6.68 3.34 -4.84
C LEU A 7 -7.07 4.52 -5.72
N PRO A 8 -6.17 4.99 -6.61
CA PRO A 8 -6.55 5.93 -7.65
C PRO A 8 -7.31 5.15 -8.73
N LEU A 9 -8.63 5.26 -8.78
CA LEU A 9 -9.47 4.55 -9.75
C LEU A 9 -9.86 5.42 -10.96
N THR A 10 -9.39 6.67 -10.99
CA THR A 10 -9.65 7.65 -12.04
C THR A 10 -8.43 8.53 -12.28
N GLY A 11 -8.38 9.21 -13.42
CA GLY A 11 -7.27 10.09 -13.81
C GLY A 11 -6.02 9.30 -14.23
N SER A 12 -4.87 9.98 -14.29
CA SER A 12 -3.64 9.44 -14.87
C SER A 12 -3.09 8.19 -14.16
N TYR A 13 -3.41 8.00 -12.88
CA TYR A 13 -3.00 6.82 -12.10
C TYR A 13 -4.09 5.72 -12.05
N GLY A 14 -5.24 5.96 -12.69
CA GLY A 14 -6.38 5.04 -12.78
C GLY A 14 -5.99 3.63 -13.23
N PRO A 15 -5.24 3.46 -14.34
CA PRO A 15 -4.83 2.14 -14.82
C PRO A 15 -4.08 1.31 -13.78
N ALA A 16 -3.17 1.93 -13.02
CA ALA A 16 -2.41 1.25 -11.97
C ALA A 16 -3.32 0.85 -10.79
N GLY A 17 -4.22 1.73 -10.35
CA GLY A 17 -5.18 1.40 -9.30
C GLY A 17 -6.14 0.28 -9.70
N LEU A 18 -6.64 0.29 -10.94
CA LEU A 18 -7.51 -0.75 -11.47
C LEU A 18 -6.79 -2.11 -11.59
N ALA A 19 -5.50 -2.12 -11.96
CA ALA A 19 -4.71 -3.35 -11.98
C ALA A 19 -4.59 -3.98 -10.58
N ILE A 20 -4.34 -3.17 -9.56
CA ILE A 20 -4.27 -3.62 -8.16
C ILE A 20 -5.64 -4.11 -7.66
N GLU A 21 -6.71 -3.37 -7.95
CA GLU A 21 -8.08 -3.78 -7.61
C GLU A 21 -8.41 -5.15 -8.21
N ARG A 22 -8.11 -5.35 -9.50
CA ARG A 22 -8.31 -6.62 -10.19
C ARG A 22 -7.47 -7.75 -9.59
N GLY A 23 -6.21 -7.50 -9.25
CA GLY A 23 -5.35 -8.48 -8.60
C GLY A 23 -5.88 -8.91 -7.22
N LEU A 24 -6.33 -7.94 -6.40
CA LEU A 24 -6.94 -8.21 -5.10
C LEU A 24 -8.24 -9.02 -5.24
N LEU A 25 -9.07 -8.70 -6.23
CA LEU A 25 -10.29 -9.45 -6.50
C LEU A 25 -9.96 -10.87 -7.00
N ALA A 26 -9.01 -11.03 -7.92
CA ALA A 26 -8.61 -12.34 -8.44
C ALA A 26 -8.07 -13.26 -7.33
N SER A 27 -7.21 -12.75 -6.45
CA SER A 27 -6.69 -13.50 -5.29
C SER A 27 -7.79 -13.95 -4.34
N ARG A 28 -8.84 -13.13 -4.15
CA ARG A 28 -10.00 -13.53 -3.33
C ARG A 28 -10.76 -14.72 -3.91
N TYR A 29 -10.84 -14.84 -5.23
CA TYR A 29 -11.56 -15.93 -5.88
C TYR A 29 -10.72 -17.21 -6.02
N SER A 30 -9.39 -17.13 -5.96
CA SER A 30 -8.51 -18.29 -5.99
C SER A 30 -8.39 -19.01 -4.63
N GLU A 31 -8.59 -18.31 -3.52
CA GLU A 31 -8.55 -18.91 -2.19
C GLU A 31 -9.95 -19.38 -1.75
N GLY A 32 -10.26 -20.65 -2.06
CA GLY A 32 -11.53 -21.31 -1.71
C GLY A 32 -11.71 -21.66 -0.23
N SER A 33 -11.14 -20.92 0.74
CA SER A 33 -11.08 -21.40 2.13
C SER A 33 -11.05 -20.31 3.21
N PHE A 34 -11.92 -19.30 3.11
CA PHE A 34 -12.33 -18.55 4.30
C PHE A 34 -13.80 -18.86 4.59
N ASP A 35 -14.08 -19.47 5.75
CA ASP A 35 -15.45 -19.64 6.27
C ASP A 35 -16.22 -18.31 6.32
N THR A 36 -15.50 -17.18 6.40
CA THR A 36 -16.09 -15.84 6.27
C THR A 36 -15.08 -14.86 5.68
N PRO A 37 -15.04 -14.67 4.35
CA PRO A 37 -14.10 -13.74 3.74
C PRO A 37 -14.40 -12.30 4.17
N PRO A 38 -13.38 -11.45 4.41
CA PRO A 38 -13.61 -10.06 4.81
C PRO A 38 -14.38 -9.30 3.73
N VAL A 39 -15.24 -8.37 4.13
CA VAL A 39 -15.91 -7.46 3.18
C VAL A 39 -14.88 -6.44 2.72
N ILE A 40 -14.56 -6.44 1.43
CA ILE A 40 -13.62 -5.50 0.84
C ILE A 40 -14.42 -4.33 0.25
N ARG A 41 -14.02 -3.10 0.57
CA ARG A 41 -14.62 -1.88 0.03
C ARG A 41 -13.55 -1.02 -0.62
N PHE A 42 -13.72 -0.75 -1.91
CA PHE A 42 -12.82 0.10 -2.66
C PHE A 42 -13.25 1.56 -2.59
N TYR A 43 -12.28 2.46 -2.43
CA TYR A 43 -12.49 3.89 -2.39
C TYR A 43 -11.54 4.57 -3.36
N ASN A 44 -12.11 5.29 -4.33
CA ASN A 44 -11.33 6.12 -5.22
C ASN A 44 -10.68 7.29 -4.46
N THR A 45 -9.36 7.40 -4.60
CA THR A 45 -8.53 8.48 -4.04
C THR A 45 -8.23 9.58 -5.06
N GLY A 46 -8.48 9.34 -6.35
CA GLY A 46 -8.05 10.21 -7.45
C GLY A 46 -6.53 10.45 -7.44
N SER A 47 -6.11 11.59 -7.97
CA SER A 47 -4.68 11.94 -8.09
C SER A 47 -4.18 12.91 -7.00
N HIS A 48 -5.02 13.22 -6.00
CA HIS A 48 -4.74 14.29 -5.03
C HIS A 48 -4.78 13.80 -3.58
N VAL A 49 -4.03 14.48 -2.71
CA VAL A 49 -3.99 14.22 -1.26
C VAL A 49 -5.38 14.29 -0.63
N LYS A 50 -6.17 15.32 -1.00
CA LYS A 50 -7.52 15.49 -0.46
C LYS A 50 -8.40 14.26 -0.71
N GLY A 51 -8.32 13.67 -1.90
CA GLY A 51 -9.11 12.48 -2.25
C GLY A 51 -8.76 11.26 -1.40
N ALA A 52 -7.48 11.04 -1.10
CA ALA A 52 -7.05 9.97 -0.19
C ALA A 52 -7.53 10.18 1.24
N LEU A 53 -7.46 11.42 1.76
CA LEU A 53 -7.96 11.73 3.11
C LEU A 53 -9.49 11.62 3.19
N ASP A 54 -10.22 12.01 2.15
CA ASP A 54 -11.67 11.85 2.08
C ASP A 54 -12.07 10.38 2.02
N ALA A 55 -11.34 9.57 1.23
CA ALA A 55 -11.50 8.13 1.18
C ALA A 55 -11.23 7.46 2.54
N TYR A 56 -10.17 7.87 3.25
CA TYR A 56 -9.85 7.42 4.60
C TYR A 56 -11.01 7.69 5.58
N ARG A 57 -11.55 8.92 5.58
CA ARG A 57 -12.71 9.25 6.44
C ARG A 57 -13.92 8.40 6.11
N ARG A 58 -14.18 8.10 4.83
CA ARG A 58 -15.27 7.19 4.43
C ARG A 58 -15.05 5.77 4.96
N ALA A 59 -13.81 5.26 4.87
CA ALA A 59 -13.45 3.94 5.38
C ALA A 59 -13.71 3.81 6.89
N LEU A 60 -13.35 4.84 7.67
CA LEU A 60 -13.63 4.88 9.11
C LEU A 60 -15.13 4.84 9.42
N ARG A 61 -15.95 5.61 8.67
CA ARG A 61 -17.42 5.60 8.86
C ARG A 61 -18.05 4.25 8.54
N THR A 62 -17.41 3.43 7.71
CA THR A 62 -17.84 2.05 7.42
C THR A 62 -17.19 1.02 8.35
N HIS A 63 -16.60 1.46 9.48
CA HIS A 63 -15.95 0.63 10.48
C HIS A 63 -14.84 -0.28 9.90
N ALA A 64 -14.07 0.23 8.94
CA ALA A 64 -12.89 -0.47 8.46
C ALA A 64 -11.87 -0.64 9.59
N ARG A 65 -11.40 -1.87 9.82
CA ARG A 65 -10.36 -2.15 10.85
C ARG A 65 -8.95 -2.15 10.29
N TRP A 66 -8.85 -2.28 8.97
CA TRP A 66 -7.63 -2.28 8.19
C TRP A 66 -7.85 -1.52 6.89
N ILE A 67 -6.78 -0.87 6.45
CA ILE A 67 -6.73 -0.11 5.21
C ILE A 67 -5.55 -0.61 4.38
N VAL A 68 -5.78 -0.89 3.11
CA VAL A 68 -4.74 -1.11 2.10
C VAL A 68 -4.69 0.13 1.21
N GLY A 69 -3.49 0.68 1.01
CA GLY A 69 -3.27 1.96 0.37
C GLY A 69 -3.10 3.11 1.37
N PRO A 70 -2.94 4.35 0.88
CA PRO A 70 -3.02 4.77 -0.53
C PRO A 70 -1.79 4.37 -1.35
N LEU A 71 -1.89 4.53 -2.67
CA LEU A 71 -0.85 4.15 -3.64
C LEU A 71 0.21 5.24 -3.88
N LEU A 72 -0.18 6.51 -3.90
CA LEU A 72 0.72 7.58 -4.30
C LEU A 72 1.51 8.11 -3.10
N LYS A 73 2.84 8.26 -3.23
CA LYS A 73 3.73 8.76 -2.15
C LYS A 73 3.20 10.03 -1.43
N PRO A 74 2.71 11.07 -2.14
CA PRO A 74 2.13 12.24 -1.46
C PRO A 74 0.91 11.92 -0.60
N GLN A 75 0.07 10.99 -1.04
CA GLN A 75 -1.11 10.54 -0.31
C GLN A 75 -0.71 9.70 0.92
N VAL A 76 0.28 8.82 0.79
CA VAL A 76 0.81 8.00 1.90
C VAL A 76 1.36 8.92 2.98
N ARG A 77 2.19 9.90 2.62
CA ARG A 77 2.78 10.86 3.57
C ARG A 77 1.72 11.67 4.29
N ALA A 78 0.70 12.13 3.57
CA ALA A 78 -0.41 12.88 4.15
C ALA A 78 -1.26 12.03 5.10
N LEU A 79 -1.50 10.75 4.78
CA LEU A 79 -2.21 9.84 5.66
C LEU A 79 -1.38 9.51 6.90
N LEU A 80 -0.09 9.23 6.75
CA LEU A 80 0.83 8.96 7.85
C LEU A 80 0.89 10.14 8.84
N ALA A 81 0.95 11.37 8.32
CA ALA A 81 0.93 12.59 9.14
C ALA A 81 -0.34 12.74 10.00
N ARG A 82 -1.44 12.04 9.65
CA ARG A 82 -2.67 12.01 10.46
C ARG A 82 -2.64 10.99 11.59
N ARG A 83 -1.59 10.18 11.69
CA ARG A 83 -1.47 9.05 12.64
C ARG A 83 -2.75 8.21 12.65
N PRO A 84 -3.00 7.43 11.59
CA PRO A 84 -4.28 6.76 11.39
C PRO A 84 -4.65 5.87 12.58
N ALA A 85 -5.91 5.93 13.00
CA ALA A 85 -6.43 5.19 14.15
C ALA A 85 -6.63 3.67 13.90
N VAL A 86 -6.43 3.23 12.66
CA VAL A 86 -6.62 1.83 12.22
C VAL A 86 -5.37 1.34 11.54
N GLY A 87 -5.22 0.03 11.42
CA GLY A 87 -4.06 -0.55 10.74
C GLY A 87 -4.02 -0.14 9.27
N VAL A 88 -2.86 0.27 8.78
CA VAL A 88 -2.64 0.70 7.40
C VAL A 88 -1.50 -0.11 6.79
N LEU A 89 -1.73 -0.65 5.60
CA LEU A 89 -0.71 -1.17 4.69
C LEU A 89 -0.65 -0.23 3.48
N ALA A 90 0.22 0.77 3.51
CA ALA A 90 0.41 1.70 2.41
C ALA A 90 1.06 0.98 1.22
N LEU A 91 0.64 1.31 -0.01
CA LEU A 91 1.17 0.67 -1.22
C LEU A 91 2.36 1.44 -1.82
N ASN A 92 3.08 2.15 -0.96
CA ASN A 92 4.30 2.87 -1.29
C ASN A 92 5.09 3.21 -0.02
N ASP A 93 6.38 3.45 -0.18
CA ASP A 93 7.26 3.93 0.90
C ASP A 93 7.29 5.47 0.95
N VAL A 94 7.42 6.04 2.15
CA VAL A 94 7.71 7.47 2.34
C VAL A 94 9.03 7.73 3.06
N GLY A 95 9.92 6.73 3.06
CA GLY A 95 11.27 6.80 3.62
C GLY A 95 11.38 6.40 5.10
N ARG A 96 12.62 6.13 5.53
CA ARG A 96 12.93 5.62 6.88
C ARG A 96 12.89 6.68 7.98
N SER A 97 13.10 7.95 7.63
CA SER A 97 13.23 9.05 8.61
C SER A 97 11.92 9.53 9.22
N ILE A 98 10.77 9.02 8.76
CA ILE A 98 9.45 9.38 9.30
C ILE A 98 9.02 8.31 10.32
N PRO A 99 8.85 8.65 11.61
CA PRO A 99 8.34 7.73 12.62
C PRO A 99 6.96 7.21 12.25
N LYS A 100 6.77 5.90 12.33
CA LYS A 100 5.53 5.21 11.96
C LYS A 100 4.82 4.68 13.21
N PRO A 101 3.48 4.76 13.29
CA PRO A 101 2.72 4.05 14.31
C PRO A 101 2.88 2.53 14.20
N ASP A 102 2.70 1.79 15.29
CA ASP A 102 2.89 0.33 15.37
C ASP A 102 2.12 -0.48 14.32
N ARG A 103 1.00 0.07 13.83
CA ARG A 103 0.13 -0.58 12.85
C ARG A 103 0.16 0.11 11.49
N PHE A 104 1.30 0.67 11.12
CA PHE A 104 1.53 1.28 9.81
C PHE A 104 2.66 0.56 9.07
N TYR A 105 2.29 -0.15 8.02
CA TYR A 105 3.17 -0.94 7.17
C TYR A 105 3.24 -0.30 5.77
N GLU A 106 4.32 -0.56 5.07
CA GLU A 106 4.57 -0.07 3.71
C GLU A 106 4.88 -1.26 2.81
N PHE A 107 4.29 -1.26 1.62
CA PHE A 107 4.56 -2.21 0.55
C PHE A 107 4.76 -1.41 -0.73
N GLY A 108 6.00 -1.00 -0.98
CA GLY A 108 6.39 -0.31 -2.20
C GLY A 108 7.11 -1.24 -3.15
N LEU A 109 6.80 -1.17 -4.43
CA LEU A 109 7.69 -1.66 -5.50
C LEU A 109 8.79 -0.61 -5.70
N SER A 110 9.67 -0.46 -4.72
CA SER A 110 10.77 0.51 -4.81
C SER A 110 11.92 -0.13 -5.59
N PRO A 111 12.38 0.47 -6.71
CA PRO A 111 13.60 0.03 -7.41
C PRO A 111 14.84 0.08 -6.51
N ARG A 112 14.79 0.77 -5.35
CA ARG A 112 15.90 0.79 -4.39
C ARG A 112 16.08 -0.55 -3.68
N ASP A 113 15.04 -1.34 -3.51
CA ASP A 113 15.19 -2.67 -2.91
C ASP A 113 15.90 -3.61 -3.90
N GLU A 114 15.62 -3.48 -5.20
CA GLU A 114 16.40 -4.14 -6.26
C GLU A 114 17.85 -3.63 -6.32
N LEU A 115 18.09 -2.32 -6.20
CA LEU A 115 19.45 -1.76 -6.19
C LEU A 115 20.26 -2.20 -4.96
N HIS A 116 19.63 -2.32 -3.79
CA HIS A 116 20.28 -2.88 -2.61
C HIS A 116 20.64 -4.35 -2.82
N GLU A 117 19.74 -5.14 -3.40
CA GLU A 117 20.02 -6.54 -3.74
C GLU A 117 21.16 -6.66 -4.78
N ILE A 118 21.19 -5.78 -5.79
CA ILE A 118 22.25 -5.72 -6.79
C ILE A 118 23.58 -5.29 -6.16
N VAL A 119 23.59 -4.28 -5.29
CA VAL A 119 24.80 -3.80 -4.59
C VAL A 119 25.32 -4.86 -3.60
N ASP A 120 24.45 -5.50 -2.83
CA ASP A 120 24.82 -6.60 -1.94
C ASP A 120 25.35 -7.81 -2.72
N ARG A 121 24.75 -8.11 -3.88
CA ARG A 121 25.24 -9.14 -4.80
C ARG A 121 26.61 -8.78 -5.36
N LEU A 122 26.83 -7.53 -5.76
CA LEU A 122 28.13 -7.04 -6.27
C LEU A 122 29.21 -7.04 -5.20
N ILE A 123 28.91 -6.64 -3.96
CA ILE A 123 29.85 -6.72 -2.84
C ILE A 123 30.21 -8.17 -2.57
N ARG A 124 29.22 -9.08 -2.52
CA ARG A 124 29.48 -10.52 -2.31
C ARG A 124 30.23 -11.17 -3.46
N SER A 125 29.99 -10.78 -4.72
CA SER A 125 30.67 -11.34 -5.88
C SER A 125 32.09 -10.79 -6.07
N THR A 126 32.41 -9.62 -5.52
CA THR A 126 33.75 -9.01 -5.63
C THR A 126 34.72 -9.56 -4.57
N VAL A 127 34.22 -10.05 -3.42
CA VAL A 127 35.05 -10.60 -2.33
C VAL A 127 35.55 -12.03 -2.63
N PHE A 128 35.13 -12.68 -3.72
CA PHE A 128 35.55 -14.06 -4.07
C PHE A 128 36.41 -14.21 -5.33
N THR A 129 36.83 -13.10 -5.96
CA THR A 129 37.75 -13.13 -7.11
C THR A 129 39.01 -12.33 -6.79
N ALA A 130 39.66 -12.66 -5.67
CA ALA A 130 41.02 -12.22 -5.35
C ALA A 130 41.67 -13.26 -4.43
N VAL A 131 41.89 -14.46 -4.96
CA VAL A 131 42.91 -15.42 -4.47
C VAL A 131 43.54 -16.06 -5.69
#